data_AF-G2P9N2-F1
#
_entry.id   AF-G2P9N2-F1
#
_cell.length_a   1.000
_cell.length_b   1.000
_cell.length_c   1.000
_cell.angle_alpha   90.00
_cell.angle_beta   90.00
_cell.angle_gamma   90.00
#
_symmetry.space_group_name_H-M   'P 1'
#
loop_
_entity.id
_entity.type
_entity.pdbx_description
1 polymer ?
#
loop_
_entity_poly.entity_id
_entity_poly.type
_entity_poly.pdbx_seq_one_letter_code
_entity_poly.pdbx_strand_id
1 'polypeptide(L)' 'MKSLLWLVLTLAAIVNVASSFAFTGTEQIVISSVTGLTAIGTATGLYMTRDRRAA' A
#
# COMPACT_ATOMS: atom_id res chain seq x y z
N MET A 1 -15.26 -6.39 -2.05
CA MET A 1 -14.41 -5.19 -2.30
C MET A 1 -13.38 -4.94 -1.20
N LYS A 2 -13.77 -4.95 0.09
CA LYS A 2 -12.85 -4.82 1.24
C LYS A 2 -11.68 -5.83 1.25
N SER A 3 -11.92 -7.09 0.88
CA SER A 3 -10.87 -8.11 0.79
C SER A 3 -9.81 -7.79 -0.28
N LEU A 4 -10.24 -7.21 -1.40
CA LEU A 4 -9.37 -6.86 -2.53
C LEU A 4 -8.48 -5.66 -2.16
N LEU A 5 -9.02 -4.67 -1.45
CA LEU A 5 -8.23 -3.58 -0.88
C LEU A 5 -7.23 -4.06 0.19
N TRP A 6 -7.60 -5.03 1.03
CA TRP A 6 -6.66 -5.64 1.97
C TRP A 6 -5.53 -6.38 1.25
N LEU A 7 -5.83 -7.07 0.15
CA LEU A 7 -4.84 -7.74 -0.68
C LEU A 7 -3.89 -6.72 -1.32
N VAL A 8 -4.41 -5.64 -1.91
CA VAL A 8 -3.56 -4.58 -2.48
C VAL A 8 -2.69 -3.92 -1.41
N LEU A 9 -3.21 -3.70 -0.20
CA LEU A 9 -2.46 -3.13 0.91
C LEU A 9 -1.31 -4.03 1.35
N THR A 10 -1.56 -5.34 1.54
CA THR A 10 -0.52 -6.30 1.93
C THR A 10 0.52 -6.46 0.82
N LEU A 11 0.09 -6.52 -0.44
CA LEU A 11 1.00 -6.59 -1.59
C LEU A 11 1.88 -5.33 -1.68
N ALA A 12 1.30 -4.14 -1.52
CA ALA A 12 2.04 -2.88 -1.50
C ALA A 12 3.05 -2.83 -0.34
N ALA A 13 2.68 -3.29 0.86
CA ALA A 13 3.61 -3.35 1.98
C ALA A 13 4.80 -4.29 1.70
N ILE A 14 4.53 -5.48 1.14
CA ILE A 14 5.56 -6.47 0.77
C ILE A 14 6.49 -5.91 -0.30
N VAL A 15 5.94 -5.33 -1.37
CA VAL A 15 6.73 -4.76 -2.47
C VAL A 15 7.58 -3.58 -1.99
N ASN A 16 7.06 -2.75 -1.07
CA ASN A 16 7.82 -1.61 -0.55
C ASN A 16 9.04 -2.08 0.24
N VAL A 17 8.86 -3.06 1.13
CA VAL A 17 9.95 -3.65 1.91
C VAL A 17 10.94 -4.37 0.99
N ALA A 18 10.45 -5.19 0.04
CA ALA A 18 11.31 -5.92 -0.89
C ALA A 18 12.11 -4.99 -1.81
N SER A 19 11.55 -3.85 -2.23
CA SER A 19 12.25 -2.89 -3.07
C SER A 19 13.49 -2.30 -2.41
N SER A 20 13.50 -2.16 -1.08
CA SER A 20 14.67 -1.73 -0.32
C SER A 20 15.81 -2.75 -0.28
N PHE A 21 15.55 -4.02 -0.57
CA PHE A 21 16.59 -5.06 -0.63
C PHE A 21 17.02 -5.39 -2.08
N ALA A 22 16.14 -5.18 -3.06
CA ALA A 22 16.36 -5.57 -4.44
C ALA A 22 16.98 -4.46 -5.31
N PHE A 23 16.79 -3.19 -4.96
CA PHE A 23 17.20 -2.04 -5.78
C PHE A 23 18.06 -1.06 -4.98
N THR A 24 18.96 -0.35 -5.65
CA THR A 24 19.83 0.66 -5.05
C THR A 24 19.74 1.99 -5.78
N GLY A 25 20.01 3.10 -5.09
CA GLY A 25 20.07 4.44 -5.71
C GLY A 25 18.70 4.99 -6.12
N THR A 26 18.62 5.60 -7.30
CA THR A 26 17.42 6.33 -7.76
C THR A 26 16.22 5.42 -8.01
N GLU A 27 16.44 4.20 -8.50
CA GLU A 27 15.36 3.23 -8.74
C GLU A 27 14.66 2.82 -7.45
N GLN A 28 15.41 2.64 -6.37
CA GLN A 28 14.87 2.34 -5.04
C GLN A 28 13.93 3.45 -4.55
N ILE A 29 14.32 4.72 -4.75
CA ILE A 29 13.52 5.88 -4.33
C ILE A 29 12.21 5.93 -5.09
N VAL A 30 12.25 5.75 -6.42
CA VAL A 30 11.05 5.79 -7.26
C VAL A 30 10.10 4.64 -6.90
N ILE A 31 10.63 3.41 -6.79
CA ILE A 31 9.82 2.23 -6.47
C ILE A 31 9.23 2.34 -5.06
N SER A 32 10.02 2.74 -4.06
CA SER A 32 9.52 2.92 -2.70
C SER A 32 8.45 4.01 -2.61
N SER A 33 8.62 5.13 -3.33
CA SER A 33 7.65 6.23 -3.35
C SER A 33 6.31 5.81 -3.98
N VAL A 34 6.34 5.17 -5.15
CA VAL A 34 5.13 4.68 -5.83
C VAL A 34 4.41 3.64 -4.97
N THR A 35 5.18 2.74 -4.34
CA THR A 35 4.61 1.69 -3.51
C THR A 35 4.04 2.24 -2.20
N GLY A 36 4.71 3.22 -1.59
CA GLY A 36 4.22 3.95 -0.41
C GLY A 36 2.91 4.69 -0.70
N LEU A 37 2.83 5.41 -1.83
CA LEU A 37 1.60 6.08 -2.27
C LEU A 37 0.46 5.08 -2.49
N THR A 38 0.75 3.93 -3.10
CA THR A 38 -0.22 2.86 -3.29
C THR A 38 -0.72 2.32 -1.95
N ALA A 39 0.18 2.08 -0.99
CA ALA A 39 -0.20 1.63 0.35
C ALA A 39 -1.11 2.64 1.06
N ILE A 40 -0.77 3.94 1.02
CA ILE A 40 -1.57 5.01 1.64
C ILE A 40 -2.95 5.09 0.98
N GLY A 41 -3.03 5.16 -0.35
CA GLY A 41 -4.31 5.25 -1.06
C GLY A 41 -5.22 4.05 -0.77
N THR A 42 -4.64 2.85 -0.67
CA THR A 42 -5.39 1.64 -0.33
C THR A 42 -5.88 1.64 1.12
N ALA A 43 -5.04 2.11 2.06
CA ALA A 43 -5.43 2.28 3.47
C ALA A 43 -6.56 3.30 3.62
N THR A 44 -6.50 4.43 2.90
CA THR A 44 -7.55 5.45 2.89
C THR A 44 -8.85 4.89 2.31
N GLY A 45 -8.79 4.15 1.20
CA GLY A 45 -9.95 3.46 0.63
C GLY A 45 -10.57 2.44 1.59
N LEU A 46 -9.77 1.67 2.31
CA LEU A 46 -10.23 0.76 3.38
C LEU A 46 -10.90 1.52 4.53
N TYR A 47 -10.33 2.67 4.91
CA TYR A 47 -10.89 3.52 5.96
C TYR A 47 -12.23 4.12 5.56
N MET A 48 -12.38 4.57 4.31
CA MET A 48 -13.62 5.13 3.79
C MET A 48 -14.71 4.08 3.57
N THR A 49 -14.32 2.84 3.20
CA THR A 49 -15.25 1.71 3.03
C THR A 49 -15.52 0.94 4.31
N ARG A 50 -14.87 1.30 5.43
CA ARG A 50 -15.25 0.82 6.75
C ARG A 50 -16.61 1.43 7.08
N ASP A 51 -17.67 0.62 6.94
CA ASP A 51 -19.00 0.96 7.41
C ASP A 51 -18.92 1.63 8.79
N ARG A 52 -19.41 2.87 8.90
CA ARG A 52 -19.70 3.52 10.18
C ARG A 52 -20.95 2.90 10.82
N ARG A 53 -20.99 1.57 10.93
CA ARG A 53 -22.03 0.86 11.69
C ARG A 53 -21.62 0.82 13.17
N ALA A 54 -21.41 2.02 13.70
CA ALA A 54 -21.28 2.34 15.11
C ALA A 54 -21.92 3.72 15.30
N ALA A 55 -23.22 3.77 15.03
CA ALA A 55 -24.15 4.80 15.44
C ALA A 55 -25.44 4.07 15.81
#